data_AF-A0A920RWW3-F1
#
_entry.id   AF-A0A920RWW3-F1
#
_cell.length_a   1.000
_cell.length_b   1.000
_cell.length_c   1.000
_cell.angle_alpha   90.00
_cell.angle_beta   90.00
_cell.angle_gamma   90.00
#
_symmetry.space_group_name_H-M   'P 1'
#
loop_
_entity.id
_entity.type
_entity.pdbx_description
1 polymer ?
#
loop_
_entity_poly.entity_id
_entity_poly.type
_entity_poly.pdbx_seq_one_letter_code
_entity_poly.pdbx_strand_id
1 'polypeptide(L)'
;MIRSNGLEESLYGGNISTTNNIMELTAAIKALEHIPENSNVVLTTDSKYVMQGITEWIKNWKTRNWKTASKKPVLNKELWKRVWVT
;
A
#
# COMPACT_ATOMS: atom_id res chain seq x y z
N MET A 1 10.35 -4.93 -7.18
CA MET A 1 11.67 -4.38 -7.55
C MET A 1 11.80 -2.99 -6.97
N ILE A 2 12.92 -2.70 -6.32
CA ILE A 2 13.30 -1.40 -5.79
C ILE A 2 14.54 -0.97 -6.56
N ARG A 3 14.57 0.28 -7.03
CA ARG A 3 15.69 0.88 -7.75
C ARG A 3 16.23 2.05 -6.95
N SER A 4 17.49 2.01 -6.57
CA SER A 4 18.15 3.08 -5.81
C SER A 4 19.62 3.16 -6.17
N ASN A 5 20.14 4.36 -6.46
CA ASN A 5 21.54 4.60 -6.81
C ASN A 5 22.10 3.67 -7.92
N GLY A 6 21.27 3.33 -8.91
CA GLY A 6 21.64 2.41 -9.99
C GLY A 6 21.65 0.92 -9.60
N LEU A 7 21.34 0.59 -8.35
CA LEU A 7 21.16 -0.78 -7.88
C LEU A 7 19.70 -1.19 -8.00
N GLU A 8 19.49 -2.46 -8.32
CA GLU A 8 18.18 -3.08 -8.38
C GLU A 8 18.09 -4.23 -7.37
N GLU A 9 17.04 -4.23 -6.57
CA GLU A 9 16.73 -5.31 -5.64
C GLU A 9 15.29 -5.80 -5.86
N SER A 10 15.07 -7.10 -5.72
CA SER A 10 13.72 -7.69 -5.80
C SER A 10 13.31 -8.31 -4.47
N LEU A 11 12.30 -7.70 -3.86
CA LEU A 11 11.58 -8.29 -2.73
C LEU A 11 10.44 -9.17 -3.24
N TYR A 12 10.28 -10.35 -2.63
CA TYR A 12 9.23 -11.31 -2.95
C TYR A 12 8.71 -12.00 -1.69
N GLY A 13 7.50 -12.53 -1.76
CA GLY A 13 6.85 -13.22 -0.65
C GLY A 13 5.45 -13.66 -1.01
N GLY A 14 4.84 -14.48 -0.14
CA GLY A 14 3.52 -15.04 -0.35
C GLY A 14 2.87 -15.46 0.97
N ASN A 15 1.55 -15.57 0.97
CA ASN A 15 0.80 -16.12 2.08
C ASN A 15 -0.29 -17.07 1.54
N ILE A 16 -0.48 -18.22 2.20
CA ILE A 16 -1.44 -19.26 1.81
C ILE A 16 -2.89 -18.75 1.94
N SER A 17 -3.17 -17.90 2.94
CA SER A 17 -4.50 -17.33 3.17
C SER A 17 -4.50 -15.85 2.83
N THR A 18 -4.60 -15.55 1.53
CA THR A 18 -4.53 -14.19 1.01
C THR A 18 -5.44 -13.99 -0.20
N THR A 19 -5.51 -12.76 -0.69
CA THR A 19 -6.11 -12.42 -1.98
C THR A 19 -5.11 -11.59 -2.79
N ASN A 20 -5.37 -11.41 -4.09
CA ASN A 20 -4.51 -10.59 -4.94
C ASN A 20 -4.33 -9.17 -4.36
N ASN A 21 -5.42 -8.49 -3.99
CA ASN A 21 -5.38 -7.14 -3.42
C ASN A 21 -4.59 -7.06 -2.10
N ILE A 22 -4.66 -8.10 -1.26
CA ILE A 22 -3.88 -8.15 -0.01
C ILE A 22 -2.39 -8.27 -0.33
N MET A 23 -2.01 -9.14 -1.29
CA MET A 23 -0.61 -9.30 -1.68
C MET A 23 -0.04 -8.06 -2.37
N GLU A 24 -0.81 -7.43 -3.27
CA GLU A 24 -0.41 -6.18 -3.93
C GLU A 24 -0.20 -5.05 -2.91
N LEU A 25 -1.13 -4.88 -1.96
CA LEU A 25 -1.00 -3.88 -0.91
C LEU A 25 0.16 -4.20 0.05
N THR A 26 0.37 -5.49 0.36
CA THR A 26 1.50 -5.93 1.19
C THR A 26 2.83 -5.67 0.49
N ALA A 27 2.91 -5.89 -0.83
CA ALA A 27 4.11 -5.60 -1.61
C ALA A 27 4.43 -4.10 -1.60
N ALA A 28 3.42 -3.23 -1.75
CA ALA A 28 3.58 -1.79 -1.63
C ALA A 28 4.08 -1.37 -0.23
N ILE A 29 3.47 -1.90 0.84
CA ILE A 29 3.91 -1.66 2.22
C ILE A 29 5.38 -2.09 2.40
N LYS A 30 5.72 -3.30 1.98
CA LYS A 30 7.07 -3.85 2.16
C LYS A 30 8.13 -3.07 1.39
N ALA A 31 7.79 -2.58 0.20
CA ALA A 31 8.67 -1.71 -0.55
C ALA A 31 8.89 -0.38 0.17
N LEU A 32 7.83 0.26 0.67
CA LEU A 32 7.94 1.52 1.41
C LEU A 32 8.71 1.36 2.73
N GLU A 33 8.48 0.28 3.48
CA GLU A 33 9.21 -0.03 4.72
C GLU A 33 10.70 -0.30 4.52
N HIS A 34 11.08 -0.76 3.33
CA HIS A 34 12.47 -1.04 3.00
C HIS A 34 13.22 0.23 2.57
N ILE A 35 12.51 1.22 2.03
CA ILE A 35 13.12 2.48 1.58
C ILE A 35 13.38 3.37 2.80
N PRO A 36 14.54 4.07 2.88
CA PRO A 36 14.82 4.99 3.99
C PRO A 36 13.74 6.07 4.14
N GLU A 37 13.41 6.41 5.39
CA GLU A 37 12.48 7.49 5.71
C GLU A 37 12.88 8.82 5.02
N ASN A 38 11.90 9.65 4.67
CA ASN A 38 12.07 10.92 3.95
C ASN A 38 12.67 10.80 2.53
N SER A 39 12.68 9.61 1.94
CA SER A 39 13.05 9.44 0.53
C SER A 39 11.94 9.90 -0.42
N ASN A 40 12.33 10.50 -1.55
CA ASN A 40 11.40 10.75 -2.66
C ASN A 40 11.20 9.45 -3.44
N VAL A 41 10.00 8.87 -3.37
CA VAL A 41 9.67 7.57 -3.97
C VAL A 41 8.69 7.74 -5.12
N VAL A 42 8.97 7.06 -6.24
CA VAL A 42 8.00 6.83 -7.31
C VAL A 42 7.55 5.38 -7.25
N LEU A 43 6.33 5.14 -6.77
CA LEU A 43 5.73 3.81 -6.73
C LEU A 43 4.98 3.54 -8.04
N THR A 44 5.40 2.51 -8.78
CA THR A 44 4.71 2.05 -9.99
C THR A 44 4.01 0.72 -9.71
N THR A 45 2.72 0.63 -10.02
CA THR A 45 1.91 -0.58 -9.84
C THR A 45 0.82 -0.64 -10.91
N ASP A 46 0.49 -1.84 -11.36
CA ASP A 46 -0.67 -2.16 -12.19
C ASP A 46 -1.94 -2.45 -11.37
N SER A 47 -1.80 -2.54 -10.03
CA SER A 47 -2.92 -2.69 -9.11
C SER A 47 -3.76 -1.42 -9.08
N LYS A 48 -4.94 -1.48 -9.71
CA LYS A 48 -5.94 -0.42 -9.56
C LYS A 48 -6.34 -0.21 -8.10
N TYR A 49 -6.37 -1.27 -7.30
CA TYR A 49 -6.75 -1.19 -5.89
C TYR A 49 -5.73 -0.36 -5.08
N VAL A 50 -4.43 -0.60 -5.27
CA VAL A 50 -3.37 0.16 -4.59
C VAL A 50 -3.33 1.59 -5.14
N MET A 51 -3.33 1.75 -6.47
CA MET A 51 -3.27 3.05 -7.15
C MET A 51 -4.43 3.96 -6.71
N GLN A 52 -5.68 3.54 -6.87
CA GLN A 52 -6.84 4.36 -6.49
C GLN A 52 -6.93 4.52 -4.97
N GLY A 53 -6.54 3.50 -4.21
CA GLY A 53 -6.52 3.58 -2.76
C GLY A 53 -5.64 4.71 -2.26
N ILE A 54 -4.43 4.87 -2.80
CA ILE A 54 -3.51 5.93 -2.38
C ILE A 54 -3.87 7.30 -2.97
N THR A 55 -4.31 7.36 -4.24
CA THR A 55 -4.55 8.63 -4.93
C THR A 55 -5.92 9.24 -4.61
N GLU A 56 -6.96 8.41 -4.44
CA GLU A 56 -8.35 8.86 -4.35
C GLU A 56 -8.97 8.58 -2.97
N TRP A 57 -8.77 7.39 -2.39
CA TRP A 57 -9.62 6.91 -1.31
C TRP A 57 -9.06 7.18 0.09
N ILE A 58 -7.75 7.03 0.31
CA ILE A 58 -7.14 7.05 1.65
C ILE A 58 -7.42 8.36 2.41
N LYS A 59 -7.43 9.50 1.71
CA LYS A 59 -7.75 10.82 2.27
C LYS A 59 -9.17 10.83 2.84
N ASN A 60 -10.14 10.32 2.08
CA ASN A 60 -11.54 10.25 2.48
C ASN A 60 -11.79 9.21 3.57
N TRP A 61 -11.10 8.08 3.53
CA TRP A 61 -11.21 7.08 4.59
C TRP A 61 -10.70 7.62 5.92
N LYS A 62 -9.59 8.36 5.92
CA LYS A 62 -9.04 8.98 7.13
C LYS A 62 -10.04 9.97 7.75
N THR A 63 -10.62 10.86 6.96
CA THR A 63 -11.63 11.82 7.47
C THR A 63 -12.91 11.14 7.97
N ARG A 64 -13.22 9.96 7.44
CA ARG A 64 -14.40 9.14 7.83
C ARG A 64 -14.08 8.07 8.87
N ASN A 65 -12.97 8.17 9.60
CA ASN A 65 -12.52 7.19 10.60
C ASN A 65 -12.51 5.74 10.06
N TRP A 66 -11.94 5.59 8.86
CA TRP A 66 -11.78 4.32 8.14
C TRP A 66 -13.10 3.60 7.86
N LYS A 67 -14.13 4.36 7.46
CA LYS A 67 -15.42 3.85 7.00
C LYS A 67 -15.68 4.26 5.55
N THR A 68 -16.37 3.39 4.83
CA THR A 68 -16.86 3.65 3.48
C THR A 68 -18.05 4.62 3.50
N ALA A 69 -18.51 5.06 2.32
CA ALA A 69 -19.72 5.88 2.20
C ALA A 69 -20.97 5.19 2.80
N SER A 70 -21.02 3.85 2.76
CA SER A 70 -22.07 3.03 3.38
C SER A 70 -21.87 2.78 4.87
N LYS A 71 -20.96 3.51 5.54
CA LYS A 71 -20.63 3.41 6.98
C LYS A 71 -20.06 2.06 7.42
N LYS A 72 -19.73 1.17 6.47
CA LYS A 72 -19.04 -0.10 6.76
C LYS A 72 -17.54 0.15 6.93
N PRO A 73 -16.82 -0.70 7.69
CA PRO A 73 -15.36 -0.66 7.73
C PRO A 73 -14.77 -0.78 6.33
N VAL A 74 -13.69 -0.03 6.08
CA VAL A 74 -12.91 -0.17 4.85
C VAL A 74 -12.28 -1.56 4.81
N LEU A 75 -12.35 -2.22 3.65
CA LEU A 75 -11.67 -3.50 3.44
C LEU A 75 -10.16 -3.31 3.57
N ASN A 76 -9.47 -4.28 4.21
CA ASN A 76 -8.03 -4.23 4.46
C ASN A 76 -7.58 -2.99 5.26
N LYS A 77 -8.46 -2.43 6.08
CA LYS A 77 -8.22 -1.22 6.89
C LYS A 77 -6.86 -1.22 7.61
N GLU A 78 -6.49 -2.34 8.24
CA GLU A 78 -5.24 -2.38 9.01
C GLU A 78 -3.99 -2.32 8.12
N LEU A 79 -4.04 -2.86 6.90
CA LEU A 79 -2.97 -2.69 5.91
C LEU A 79 -2.90 -1.24 5.41
N TRP A 80 -4.05 -0.62 5.13
CA TRP A 80 -4.08 0.78 4.71
C TRP A 80 -3.61 1.75 5.78
N LYS A 81 -3.91 1.48 7.06
CA LYS A 81 -3.34 2.25 8.16
C LYS A 81 -1.82 2.15 8.19
N ARG A 82 -1.27 0.97 7.90
CA ARG A 82 0.18 0.75 7.84
C ARG A 82 0.82 1.59 6.74
N VAL A 83 0.25 1.59 5.54
CA VAL A 83 0.69 2.46 4.42
C VAL A 83 0.74 3.93 4.80
N TRP A 84 -0.17 4.39 5.67
CA TRP A 84 -0.23 5.79 6.08
C TRP A 84 0.83 6.18 7.14
N VAL A 85 1.27 5.23 7.96
CA VAL A 85 2.22 5.51 9.06
C VAL A 85 3.68 5.23 8.68
N THR A 86 3.91 4.45 7.61
CA THR A 86 5.19 4.35 6.90
C THR A 86 5.41 5.57 6.03
#